data_AF-A0A5C4XPP8-F1
#
_entry.id   AF-A0A5C4XPP8-F1
#
_cell.length_a   1.000
_cell.length_b   1.000
_cell.length_c   1.000
_cell.angle_alpha   90.00
_cell.angle_beta   90.00
_cell.angle_gamma   90.00
#
_symmetry.space_group_name_H-M   'P 1'
#
loop_
_entity.id
_entity.type
_entity.pdbx_description
1 polymer ?
#
loop_
_entity_poly.entity_id
_entity_poly.type
_entity_poly.pdbx_seq_one_letter_code
_entity_poly.pdbx_strand_id
1 'polypeptide(L)'
;MARAKTFSLGDAYDGILADLVRNGRFGTETEVVRAGIRMLADYEMRMQSLRQAISAADTEIEAGLGMEYGSAEAILSDVMNDDEER
;
A
#
# COMPACT_ATOMS: atom_id res chain seq x y z
N MET A 1 18.69 2.92 22.04
CA MET A 1 18.96 1.47 22.09
C MET A 1 17.74 0.72 21.56
N ALA A 2 17.91 -0.15 20.56
CA ALA A 2 16.81 -1.00 20.12
C ALA A 2 16.47 -2.02 21.21
N ARG A 3 15.19 -2.14 21.57
CA ARG A 3 14.73 -3.09 22.59
C ARG A 3 14.48 -4.45 21.93
N ALA A 4 15.21 -5.47 22.33
CA ALA A 4 14.93 -6.84 21.93
C ALA A 4 13.54 -7.25 22.46
N LYS A 5 12.74 -7.89 21.61
CA LYS A 5 11.42 -8.40 21.94
C LYS A 5 11.43 -9.90 21.66
N THR A 6 11.08 -10.69 22.65
CA THR A 6 11.02 -12.16 22.56
C THR A 6 9.57 -12.59 22.45
N PHE A 7 9.27 -13.45 21.48
CA PHE A 7 7.96 -14.03 21.26
C PHE A 7 8.14 -15.41 20.62
N SER A 8 7.14 -16.28 20.77
CA SER A 8 7.10 -17.61 20.14
C SER A 8 6.14 -17.55 18.95
N LEU A 9 6.59 -18.06 17.80
CA LEU A 9 5.80 -18.08 16.56
C LEU A 9 5.12 -19.43 16.34
N GLY A 10 5.73 -20.51 16.82
CA GLY A 10 5.25 -21.88 16.66
C GLY A 10 5.79 -22.56 15.40
N ASP A 11 5.74 -23.89 15.40
CA ASP A 11 6.47 -24.76 14.45
C ASP A 11 6.23 -24.43 12.97
N ALA A 12 5.00 -24.03 12.61
CA ALA A 12 4.66 -23.69 11.23
C ALA A 12 5.43 -22.47 10.70
N TYR A 13 5.59 -21.43 11.52
CA TYR A 13 6.33 -20.24 11.15
C TYR A 13 7.84 -20.46 11.25
N ASP A 14 8.29 -21.25 12.22
CA ASP A 14 9.71 -21.60 12.36
C ASP A 14 10.21 -22.34 11.11
N GLY A 15 9.41 -23.26 10.56
CA GLY A 15 9.71 -23.92 9.28
C GLY A 15 9.84 -22.94 8.10
N ILE A 16 8.93 -21.98 8.00
CA ILE A 16 8.96 -20.94 6.96
C ILE A 16 10.21 -20.07 7.10
N LEU A 17 10.54 -19.64 8.32
CA LEU A 17 11.71 -18.80 8.60
C LEU A 17 13.01 -19.54 8.27
N ALA A 18 13.14 -20.79 8.71
CA ALA A 18 14.29 -21.64 8.43
C ALA A 18 14.50 -21.83 6.92
N ASP A 19 13.41 -22.07 6.17
CA ASP A 19 13.48 -22.16 4.72
C ASP A 19 13.93 -20.84 4.10
N LEU A 20 13.31 -19.71 4.43
CA LEU A 20 13.69 -18.40 3.88
C LEU A 20 15.16 -18.02 4.13
N VAL A 21 15.73 -18.44 5.27
CA VAL A 21 17.17 -18.31 5.56
C VAL A 21 18.00 -19.29 4.73
N ARG A 22 17.62 -20.57 4.67
CA ARG A 22 18.31 -21.62 3.90
C ARG A 22 18.42 -21.28 2.42
N ASN A 23 17.41 -20.61 1.88
CA ASN A 23 17.33 -20.17 0.48
C ASN A 23 18.35 -19.06 0.16
N GLY A 24 19.11 -18.58 1.14
CA GLY A 24 20.17 -17.59 0.98
C GLY A 24 19.67 -16.14 0.82
N ARG A 25 18.36 -15.91 0.86
CA ARG A 25 17.77 -14.58 0.70
C ARG A 25 17.87 -13.70 1.96
N PHE A 26 18.01 -14.32 3.13
CA PHE A 26 18.13 -13.65 4.41
C PHE A 26 19.23 -14.30 5.25
N GLY A 27 19.99 -13.51 6.01
CA GLY A 27 21.09 -14.01 6.84
C GLY A 27 20.64 -14.55 8.19
N THR A 28 19.48 -14.10 8.69
CA THR A 28 18.89 -14.57 9.96
C THR A 28 17.37 -14.53 9.92
N GLU A 29 16.73 -15.35 10.76
CA GLU A 29 15.27 -15.32 10.93
C GLU A 29 14.75 -13.95 11.39
N THR A 30 15.54 -13.23 12.20
CA THR A 30 15.19 -11.87 12.63
C THR A 30 15.15 -10.90 11.45
N GLU A 31 16.01 -11.07 10.45
CA GLU A 31 15.94 -10.27 9.22
C GLU A 31 14.69 -10.55 8.41
N VAL A 32 14.28 -11.83 8.32
CA VAL A 32 13.04 -12.23 7.67
C VAL A 32 11.84 -11.56 8.36
N VAL A 33 11.76 -11.64 9.69
CA VAL A 33 10.70 -11.00 10.46
C VAL A 33 10.68 -9.48 10.24
N ARG A 34 11.85 -8.83 10.26
CA ARG A 34 11.94 -7.39 9.95
C ARG A 34 11.45 -7.06 8.55
N ALA A 35 11.79 -7.87 7.55
CA ALA A 35 11.31 -7.69 6.19
C ALA A 35 9.79 -7.84 6.10
N GLY A 36 9.20 -8.83 6.78
CA GLY A 36 7.76 -9.01 6.88
C GLY A 36 7.05 -7.80 7.52
N ILE A 37 7.60 -7.28 8.62
CA ILE A 37 7.04 -6.09 9.29
C ILE A 37 7.12 -4.86 8.39
N ARG A 38 8.22 -4.65 7.65
CA ARG A 38 8.32 -3.53 6.69
C ARG A 38 7.27 -3.64 5.60
N MET A 39 7.07 -4.83 5.04
CA MET A 39 6.06 -5.06 4.02
C MET A 39 4.64 -4.76 4.52
N LEU A 40 4.34 -5.17 5.76
CA LEU A 40 3.06 -4.84 6.40
C LEU A 40 2.90 -3.33 6.60
N ALA A 41 3.95 -2.65 7.09
CA ALA A 41 3.93 -1.21 7.28
C ALA A 41 3.72 -0.45 5.95
N ASP A 42 4.40 -0.86 4.88
CA ASP A 42 4.24 -0.27 3.55
C ASP A 42 2.81 -0.45 3.02
N TYR A 43 2.23 -1.63 3.24
CA TYR A 43 0.84 -1.91 2.87
C TYR A 43 -0.15 -1.01 3.64
N GLU A 44 -0.01 -0.89 4.96
CA GLU A 44 -0.86 -0.03 5.78
C GLU A 44 -0.74 1.44 5.39
N MET A 45 0.46 1.92 5.08
CA MET A 45 0.68 3.29 4.59
C MET A 45 -0.05 3.54 3.26
N ARG A 46 0.03 2.60 2.31
CA ARG A 46 -0.69 2.71 1.03
C ARG A 46 -2.19 2.70 1.23
N MET A 47 -2.71 1.86 2.13
CA MET A 47 -4.14 1.83 2.44
C MET A 47 -4.63 3.10 3.13
N GLN A 48 -3.83 3.66 4.04
CA GLN A 48 -4.17 4.93 4.65
C GLN A 48 -4.21 6.05 3.60
N SER A 49 -3.21 6.13 2.72
CA SER A 49 -3.17 7.12 1.64
C SER A 49 -4.36 6.99 0.69
N LEU A 50 -4.72 5.76 0.30
CA LEU A 50 -5.90 5.53 -0.56
C LEU A 50 -7.19 5.97 0.13
N ARG A 51 -7.39 5.62 1.41
CA ARG A 51 -8.58 6.04 2.16
C ARG A 51 -8.67 7.56 2.28
N GLN A 52 -7.54 8.23 2.49
CA GLN A 52 -7.48 9.70 2.53
C GLN A 52 -7.85 10.31 1.18
N ALA A 53 -7.34 9.77 0.07
CA ALA A 53 -7.66 10.25 -1.27
C ALA A 53 -9.16 10.08 -1.60
N ILE A 54 -9.76 8.93 -1.26
CA ILE A 54 -11.19 8.70 -1.43
C ILE A 54 -12.00 9.68 -0.59
N SER A 55 -11.67 9.84 0.70
CA SER A 55 -12.38 10.78 1.59
C SER A 55 -12.27 12.23 1.12
N ALA A 56 -11.14 12.63 0.55
CA ALA A 56 -10.97 13.96 -0.03
C ALA A 56 -11.87 14.14 -1.26
N ALA A 57 -11.87 13.16 -2.17
CA ALA A 57 -12.75 13.18 -3.35
C ALA A 57 -14.25 13.22 -2.98
N ASP A 58 -14.67 12.43 -1.98
CA ASP A 58 -16.05 12.46 -1.49
C ASP A 58 -16.44 13.85 -0.97
N THR A 59 -15.52 14.51 -0.25
CA THR A 59 -15.73 15.88 0.25
C THR A 59 -15.84 16.89 -0.89
N GLU A 60 -15.03 16.75 -1.94
CA GLU A 60 -15.08 17.62 -3.13
C GLU A 60 -16.41 17.43 -3.88
N ILE A 61 -16.88 16.19 -4.03
CA ILE A 61 -18.17 15.89 -4.65
C ILE A 61 -19.31 16.51 -3.84
N GLU A 62 -19.31 16.35 -2.51
CA GLU A 62 -20.32 16.96 -1.62
C GLU A 62 -20.31 18.49 -1.67
N ALA A 63 -19.13 19.11 -1.86
CA ALA A 63 -18.99 20.54 -2.05
C ALA A 63 -19.43 21.04 -3.44
N GLY A 64 -19.85 20.13 -4.34
CA GLY A 64 -20.25 20.45 -5.71
C GLY A 64 -19.08 20.72 -6.65
N LEU A 65 -17.86 20.28 -6.28
CA LEU A 65 -16.67 20.36 -7.13
C LEU A 65 -16.47 19.12 -8.02
N GLY A 66 -17.30 18.09 -7.85
CA GLY A 66 -17.28 16.90 -8.69
C GLY A 66 -17.78 17.17 -10.11
N MET A 67 -17.15 16.53 -11.10
CA MET A 67 -17.62 16.57 -12.49
C MET A 67 -18.33 15.27 -12.85
N GLU A 68 -19.57 15.38 -13.33
CA GLU A 68 -20.34 14.26 -13.85
C GLU A 68 -20.21 14.21 -15.37
N TYR A 69 -19.85 13.04 -15.90
CA TYR A 69 -19.77 12.82 -17.34
C TYR A 69 -20.82 11.80 -17.76
N GLY A 70 -21.59 12.14 -18.79
CA GLY A 70 -22.67 11.29 -19.29
C GLY A 70 -22.20 10.06 -20.09
N SER A 71 -20.93 10.02 -20.52
CA SER A 71 -20.35 8.86 -21.19
C SER A 71 -18.82 8.83 -21.07
N ALA A 72 -18.22 7.67 -21.35
CA ALA A 72 -16.77 7.52 -21.37
C ALA A 72 -16.12 8.37 -22.48
N GLU A 73 -16.79 8.55 -23.62
CA GLU A 73 -16.33 9.41 -24.70
C GLU A 73 -16.26 10.89 -24.29
N ALA A 74 -17.19 11.35 -23.45
CA ALA A 74 -17.19 12.71 -22.92
C ALA A 74 -15.96 12.95 -22.03
N ILE A 75 -15.62 12.00 -21.14
CA ILE A 75 -14.41 12.06 -20.32
C ILE A 75 -13.17 12.08 -21.21
N LEU A 76 -13.10 11.18 -22.19
CA LEU A 76 -11.95 11.06 -23.07
C LEU A 76 -11.73 12.35 -23.88
N SER A 77 -12.80 12.93 -24.42
CA SER A 77 -12.69 14.18 -25.17
C SER A 77 -12.21 15.33 -24.27
N ASP A 78 -12.70 15.39 -23.03
CA ASP A 78 -12.31 16.44 -22.08
C ASP A 78 -10.81 16.34 -21.76
N VAL A 79 -10.35 15.16 -21.33
CA VAL A 79 -8.93 14.90 -21.00
C VAL A 79 -7.99 15.17 -22.19
N MET A 80 -8.38 14.77 -23.40
CA MET A 80 -7.55 14.94 -24.60
C MET A 80 -7.47 16.41 -25.06
N ASN A 81 -8.50 17.22 -24.77
CA ASN A 81 -8.52 18.64 -25.12
C ASN A 81 -7.89 19.51 -24.01
N ASP A 82 -7.88 19.06 -22.76
CA ASP A 82 -7.28 19.77 -21.62
C ASP A 82 -5.75 19.90 -21.74
N ASP A 83 -5.11 18.98 -22.48
CA ASP A 83 -3.68 19.03 -22.82
C ASP A 83 -3.35 20.07 -23.93
N GLU A 84 -4.35 20.58 -24.67
CA GLU A 84 -4.14 21.58 -25.75
C GLU A 84 -4.15 23.03 -25.23
N GLU A 85 -4.63 23.29 -24.01
CA GLU A 85 -4.72 24.64 -23.41
C GLU A 85 -3.60 24.97 -22.39
N ARG A 86 -2.66 24.05 -22.13
CA ARG A 86 -1.49 24.26 -21.24
C ARG A 86 -0.18 24.50 -21.96
#